data_AF-A0A6P4DBB0-F1
#
_entry.id   AF-A0A6P4DBB0-F1
#
_cell.length_a   1.000
_cell.length_b   1.000
_cell.length_c   1.000
_cell.angle_alpha   90.00
_cell.angle_beta   90.00
_cell.angle_gamma   90.00
#
_symmetry.space_group_name_H-M   'P 1'
#
loop_
_entity.id
_entity.type
_entity.pdbx_description
1 polymer ?
#
loop_
_entity_poly.entity_id
_entity_poly.type
_entity_poly.pdbx_seq_one_letter_code
_entity_poly.pdbx_strand_id
1 'polypeptide(L)'
;MALLIVPRWLLSLVLLLHFLLCCLGANVVTVNVAAAKGLINTGYLYLDVRTVEGFRKGHVDAAKVVNIPYMLDTPKGKVKNPNFLKEVSSVCNREDHLIVGCQSGVRSLYATTDLVADVSVVHPLY
;
A
#
# COMPACT_ATOMS: atom_id res chain seq x y z
N MET A 1 22.26 12.77 -39.51
CA MET A 1 21.51 12.53 -38.26
C MET A 1 21.79 11.08 -37.84
N ALA A 2 22.77 10.85 -36.96
CA ALA A 2 23.16 9.51 -36.56
C ALA A 2 22.14 8.98 -35.55
N LEU A 3 21.40 7.93 -35.92
CA LEU A 3 20.57 7.18 -34.99
C LEU A 3 21.53 6.48 -34.01
N LEU A 4 21.53 6.90 -32.75
CA LEU A 4 22.27 6.22 -31.69
C LEU A 4 21.68 4.81 -31.52
N ILE A 5 22.37 3.81 -32.05
CA ILE A 5 21.99 2.41 -31.86
C ILE A 5 22.35 2.04 -30.43
N VAL A 6 21.34 2.05 -29.55
CA VAL A 6 21.50 1.60 -28.17
C VAL A 6 21.77 0.09 -28.19
N PRO A 7 22.88 -0.39 -27.64
CA PRO A 7 23.16 -1.82 -27.64
C PRO A 7 22.10 -2.59 -26.86
N ARG A 8 21.67 -3.76 -27.36
CA ARG A 8 20.69 -4.62 -26.67
C ARG A 8 21.10 -4.97 -25.23
N TRP A 9 22.40 -5.15 -24.98
CA TRP A 9 22.92 -5.42 -23.63
C TRP A 9 22.77 -4.23 -22.69
N LEU A 10 22.86 -3.00 -23.20
CA LEU A 10 22.62 -1.79 -22.43
C LEU A 10 21.12 -1.66 -22.08
N LEU A 11 20.22 -2.02 -23.00
CA LEU A 11 18.78 -2.09 -22.72
C LEU A 11 18.46 -3.13 -21.65
N SER A 12 19.06 -4.33 -21.76
CA SER A 12 18.91 -5.41 -20.77
C SER A 12 19.49 -5.02 -19.40
N LEU A 13 20.61 -4.29 -19.36
CA LEU A 13 21.19 -3.79 -18.12
C LEU A 13 20.31 -2.72 -17.47
N VAL A 14 19.70 -1.83 -18.26
CA VAL A 14 18.75 -0.82 -17.76
C VAL A 14 17.49 -1.48 -17.22
N LEU A 15 16.94 -2.50 -17.90
CA LEU A 15 15.80 -3.27 -17.42
C LEU A 15 16.13 -4.05 -16.14
N LEU A 16 17.30 -4.68 -16.07
CA LEU A 16 17.78 -5.38 -14.87
C LEU A 16 17.99 -4.42 -13.70
N LEU A 17 18.55 -3.23 -13.96
CA LEU A 17 18.74 -2.19 -12.95
C LEU A 17 17.40 -1.64 -12.45
N HIS A 18 16.44 -1.42 -13.35
CA HIS A 18 15.10 -0.97 -13.01
C HIS A 18 14.33 -2.04 -12.20
N PHE A 19 14.55 -3.32 -12.54
CA PHE A 19 14.05 -4.47 -11.76
C PHE A 19 14.70 -4.53 -10.37
N LEU A 20 16.03 -4.37 -10.27
CA LEU A 20 16.73 -4.30 -8.98
C LEU A 20 16.30 -3.09 -8.13
N LEU A 21 16.06 -1.95 -8.77
CA LEU A 21 15.61 -0.74 -8.08
C LEU A 21 14.18 -0.89 -7.56
N CYS A 22 13.32 -1.64 -8.27
CA CYS A 22 11.99 -2.03 -7.80
C CYS A 22 12.05 -2.98 -6.58
N CYS A 23 13.14 -3.76 -6.44
CA CYS A 23 13.33 -4.70 -5.35
C CYS A 23 13.86 -4.06 -4.05
N LEU A 24 14.18 -2.76 -4.04
CA LEU A 24 14.62 -2.07 -2.83
C LEU A 24 13.42 -1.93 -1.89
N GLY A 25 13.43 -2.69 -0.80
CA GLY A 25 12.27 -3.00 0.04
C GLY A 25 11.44 -1.80 0.55
N ALA A 26 10.20 -2.11 0.96
CA ALA A 26 9.25 -1.11 1.46
C ALA A 26 9.81 -0.36 2.69
N ASN A 27 9.89 0.97 2.59
CA ASN A 27 10.24 1.84 3.72
C ASN A 27 8.99 2.16 4.54
N VAL A 28 8.94 1.69 5.79
CA VAL A 28 7.81 1.92 6.70
C VAL A 28 8.18 2.95 7.75
N VAL A 29 7.41 4.04 7.82
CA VAL A 29 7.59 5.09 8.83
C VAL A 29 6.27 5.35 9.53
N THR A 30 6.29 5.34 10.86
CA THR A 30 5.15 5.80 11.67
C THR A 30 5.13 7.32 11.67
N VAL A 31 4.01 7.91 11.27
CA VAL A 31 3.83 9.37 11.21
C VAL A 31 2.70 9.79 12.16
N ASN A 32 2.81 11.01 12.71
CA ASN A 32 1.71 11.61 13.47
C ASN A 32 0.63 12.17 12.54
N VAL A 33 -0.51 12.59 13.11
CA VAL A 33 -1.68 13.07 12.34
C VAL A 33 -1.35 14.30 11.47
N ALA A 34 -0.52 15.22 11.96
CA ALA A 34 -0.16 16.42 11.21
C ALA A 34 0.70 16.09 9.99
N ALA A 35 1.71 15.23 10.16
CA ALA A 35 2.54 14.73 9.06
C ALA A 35 1.73 13.91 8.06
N ALA A 36 0.84 13.03 8.53
CA ALA A 36 -0.08 12.27 7.68
C ALA A 36 -0.96 13.19 6.83
N LYS A 37 -1.53 14.25 7.43
CA LYS A 37 -2.32 15.25 6.69
C LYS A 37 -1.49 15.93 5.60
N GLY A 38 -0.24 16.27 5.89
CA GLY A 38 0.69 16.83 4.91
C GLY A 38 0.88 15.89 3.71
N LEU A 39 1.16 14.61 3.96
CA LEU A 39 1.38 13.60 2.93
C LEU A 39 0.12 13.31 2.09
N ILE A 40 -1.04 13.27 2.72
CA ILE A 40 -2.33 13.14 2.03
C ILE A 40 -2.53 14.30 1.05
N ASN A 41 -2.23 15.53 1.48
CA ASN A 41 -2.34 16.71 0.62
C ASN A 41 -1.35 16.72 -0.55
N THR A 42 -0.24 15.98 -0.46
CA THR A 42 0.70 15.78 -1.58
C THR A 42 0.30 14.63 -2.50
N GLY A 43 -0.86 14.00 -2.27
CA GLY A 43 -1.44 12.98 -3.16
C GLY A 43 -1.22 11.53 -2.73
N TYR A 44 -0.76 11.28 -1.50
CA TYR A 44 -0.69 9.93 -0.93
C TYR A 44 -2.11 9.36 -0.79
N LEU A 45 -2.25 8.06 -1.04
CA LEU A 45 -3.51 7.36 -0.85
C LEU A 45 -3.70 7.04 0.64
N TYR A 46 -4.85 7.43 1.19
CA TYR A 46 -5.23 7.04 2.54
C TYR A 46 -5.98 5.72 2.52
N LEU A 47 -5.35 4.66 3.04
CA LEU A 47 -5.95 3.35 3.21
C LEU A 47 -6.56 3.27 4.62
N ASP A 48 -7.87 3.43 4.72
CA ASP A 48 -8.59 3.26 5.97
C ASP A 48 -8.89 1.78 6.21
N VAL A 49 -8.28 1.19 7.23
CA VAL A 49 -8.43 -0.24 7.53
C VAL A 49 -9.50 -0.55 8.58
N ARG A 50 -10.34 0.45 8.91
CA ARG A 50 -11.48 0.26 9.80
C ARG A 50 -12.57 -0.56 9.10
N THR A 51 -13.55 -1.00 9.90
CA THR A 51 -14.75 -1.65 9.38
C THR A 51 -15.54 -0.65 8.53
N VAL A 52 -16.33 -1.17 7.58
CA VAL A 52 -17.15 -0.34 6.68
C VAL A 52 -18.06 0.60 7.45
N GLU A 53 -18.63 0.13 8.56
CA GLU A 53 -19.46 0.96 9.44
C GLU A 53 -18.66 2.12 10.06
N GLY A 54 -17.44 1.83 10.55
CA GLY A 54 -16.56 2.85 11.13
C GLY A 54 -16.17 3.93 10.11
N PHE A 55 -15.95 3.54 8.86
CA PHE A 55 -15.69 4.46 7.76
C PHE A 55 -16.90 5.33 7.42
N ARG A 56 -18.11 4.73 7.37
CA ARG A 56 -19.37 5.44 7.08
C ARG A 56 -19.76 6.46 8.15
N LYS A 57 -19.41 6.23 9.42
CA LYS A 57 -19.62 7.19 10.51
C LYS A 57 -18.78 8.45 10.38
N GLY A 58 -17.76 8.44 9.54
CA GLY A 58 -16.86 9.55 9.29
C GLY A 58 -15.48 9.04 8.94
N HIS A 59 -14.84 9.69 7.98
CA HIS A 59 -13.50 9.36 7.51
C HIS A 59 -12.72 10.62 7.16
N VAL A 60 -11.43 10.44 6.93
CA VAL A 60 -10.54 11.54 6.53
C VAL A 60 -10.98 12.07 5.18
N ASP A 61 -11.15 13.39 5.09
CA ASP A 61 -11.36 14.08 3.83
C ASP A 61 -10.05 14.14 3.05
N ALA A 62 -9.92 13.27 2.04
CA ALA A 62 -8.73 13.11 1.23
C ALA A 62 -9.13 12.87 -0.23
N ALA A 63 -8.37 13.43 -1.17
CA ALA A 63 -8.63 13.24 -2.60
C ALA A 63 -8.56 11.77 -3.03
N LYS A 64 -7.73 10.96 -2.36
CA LYS A 64 -7.58 9.53 -2.56
C LYS A 64 -7.76 8.80 -1.24
N VAL A 65 -8.96 8.27 -1.00
CA VAL A 65 -9.28 7.47 0.19
C VAL A 65 -9.92 6.17 -0.24
N VAL A 66 -9.45 5.06 0.35
CA VAL A 66 -9.98 3.72 0.11
C VAL A 66 -10.21 3.05 1.46
N ASN A 67 -11.39 2.44 1.64
CA ASN A 67 -11.67 1.64 2.82
C ASN A 67 -11.61 0.15 2.48
N ILE A 68 -10.63 -0.55 3.06
CA ILE A 68 -10.51 -2.00 3.00
C ILE A 68 -10.35 -2.50 4.43
N PRO A 69 -11.40 -3.07 5.04
CA PRO A 69 -11.33 -3.50 6.43
C PRO A 69 -10.28 -4.57 6.66
N TYR A 70 -9.38 -4.32 7.62
CA TYR A 70 -8.44 -5.35 8.08
C TYR A 70 -9.13 -6.43 8.93
N MET A 71 -10.20 -6.02 9.62
CA MET A 71 -11.05 -6.91 10.42
C MET A 71 -12.50 -6.76 9.95
N LEU A 72 -13.19 -7.87 9.81
CA LEU A 72 -14.61 -7.96 9.48
C LEU A 72 -15.44 -8.17 10.75
N ASP A 73 -16.61 -7.54 10.80
CA ASP A 73 -17.59 -7.78 11.85
C ASP A 73 -18.39 -9.04 11.52
N THR A 74 -18.46 -9.98 12.47
CA THR A 74 -19.27 -11.20 12.37
C THR A 74 -20.14 -11.34 13.61
N PRO A 75 -21.20 -12.18 13.58
CA PRO A 75 -22.00 -12.47 14.77
C PRO A 75 -21.21 -13.02 15.96
N LYS A 76 -20.04 -13.63 15.71
CA LYS A 76 -19.14 -14.19 16.73
C LYS A 76 -18.04 -13.22 17.18
N GLY A 77 -18.08 -11.98 16.69
CA GLY A 77 -17.05 -10.96 16.96
C GLY A 77 -16.26 -10.58 15.72
N LYS A 78 -15.10 -9.94 15.92
CA LYS A 78 -14.24 -9.47 14.83
C LYS A 78 -13.29 -10.58 14.37
N VAL A 79 -13.24 -10.83 13.07
CA VAL A 79 -12.29 -11.78 12.45
C VAL A 79 -11.39 -11.05 11.47
N LYS A 80 -10.15 -11.53 11.29
CA LYS A 80 -9.25 -10.98 10.27
C LYS A 80 -9.87 -11.17 8.89
N ASN A 81 -9.81 -10.15 8.04
CA ASN A 81 -10.26 -10.26 6.66
C ASN A 81 -9.30 -11.17 5.88
N PRO A 82 -9.71 -12.39 5.45
CA PRO A 82 -8.83 -13.30 4.73
C PRO A 82 -8.47 -12.77 3.33
N ASN A 83 -9.25 -11.85 2.79
CA ASN A 83 -9.05 -11.27 1.46
C ASN A 83 -8.32 -9.93 1.49
N PHE A 84 -7.84 -9.47 2.66
CA PHE A 84 -7.28 -8.12 2.83
C PHE A 84 -6.24 -7.76 1.76
N LEU A 85 -5.20 -8.59 1.58
CA LEU A 85 -4.13 -8.34 0.61
C LEU A 85 -4.62 -8.37 -0.84
N LYS A 86 -5.57 -9.27 -1.15
CA LYS A 86 -6.19 -9.37 -2.47
C LYS A 86 -7.02 -8.12 -2.79
N GLU A 87 -7.78 -7.62 -1.82
CA GLU A 87 -8.57 -6.40 -1.97
C GLU A 87 -7.66 -5.19 -2.14
N VAL A 88 -6.59 -5.08 -1.34
CA VAL A 88 -5.61 -3.99 -1.47
C VAL A 88 -4.93 -4.01 -2.84
N SER A 89 -4.45 -5.16 -3.30
CA SER A 89 -3.80 -5.29 -4.61
C SER A 89 -4.74 -5.07 -5.81
N SER A 90 -6.06 -5.16 -5.61
CA SER A 90 -7.03 -4.86 -6.66
C SER A 90 -7.30 -3.36 -6.85
N VAL A 91 -6.91 -2.53 -5.88
CA VAL A 91 -7.18 -1.08 -5.88
C VAL A 91 -5.89 -0.25 -5.84
N CYS A 92 -4.86 -0.73 -5.16
CA CYS A 92 -3.58 -0.08 -4.98
C CYS A 92 -2.49 -0.76 -5.81
N ASN A 93 -1.64 0.04 -6.45
CA ASN A 93 -0.43 -0.40 -7.13
C ASN A 93 0.74 -0.51 -6.14
N ARG A 94 1.78 -1.26 -6.50
CA ARG A 94 2.98 -1.41 -5.64
C ARG A 94 3.76 -0.11 -5.49
N GLU A 95 3.61 0.79 -6.45
CA GLU A 95 4.26 2.09 -6.51
C GLU A 95 3.44 3.17 -5.78
N ASP A 96 2.22 2.86 -5.33
CA ASP A 96 1.39 3.83 -4.62
C ASP A 96 1.99 4.15 -3.25
N HIS A 97 2.09 5.45 -2.96
CA HIS A 97 2.46 5.91 -1.64
C HIS A 97 1.25 5.87 -0.70
N LEU A 98 1.28 4.94 0.25
CA LEU A 98 0.16 4.66 1.16
C LEU A 98 0.35 5.33 2.53
N ILE A 99 -0.74 5.89 3.06
CA ILE A 99 -0.92 6.17 4.48
C ILE A 99 -1.97 5.18 5.00
N VAL A 100 -1.54 4.22 5.82
CA VAL A 100 -2.44 3.22 6.40
C VAL A 100 -2.95 3.71 7.74
N GLY A 101 -4.27 3.90 7.85
CA GLY A 101 -4.89 4.54 8.99
C GLY A 101 -5.95 3.70 9.68
N CYS A 102 -6.02 3.80 11.00
CA CYS A 102 -7.17 3.36 11.78
C CYS A 102 -7.40 4.29 12.97
N GLN A 103 -8.43 4.01 13.80
CA GLN A 103 -8.79 4.89 14.92
C GLN A 103 -7.72 4.97 16.02
N SER A 104 -7.11 3.84 16.40
CA SER A 104 -6.18 3.75 17.55
C SER A 104 -4.74 3.43 17.18
N GLY A 105 -4.43 3.21 15.89
CA GLY A 105 -3.11 2.80 15.40
C GLY A 105 -2.85 1.29 15.39
N VAL A 106 -3.52 0.49 16.23
CA VAL A 106 -3.24 -0.96 16.35
C VAL A 106 -3.57 -1.74 15.08
N ARG A 107 -4.73 -1.51 14.47
CA ARG A 107 -5.13 -2.22 13.24
C ARG A 107 -4.27 -1.83 12.05
N SER A 108 -3.93 -0.55 11.93
CA SER A 108 -3.05 -0.06 10.86
C SER A 108 -1.65 -0.63 11.01
N LEU A 109 -1.15 -0.80 12.25
CA LEU A 109 0.14 -1.46 12.47
C LEU A 109 0.16 -2.88 11.90
N TYR A 110 -0.82 -3.72 12.28
CA TYR A 110 -0.90 -5.09 11.77
C TYR A 110 -1.14 -5.18 10.26
N ALA A 111 -2.01 -4.31 9.73
CA ALA A 111 -2.23 -4.21 8.29
C ALA A 111 -0.94 -3.88 7.55
N THR A 112 -0.16 -2.90 8.03
CA THR A 112 1.13 -2.51 7.44
C THR A 112 2.14 -3.65 7.52
N THR A 113 2.20 -4.40 8.63
CA THR A 113 3.06 -5.59 8.74
C THR A 113 2.75 -6.62 7.65
N ASP A 114 1.47 -6.92 7.43
CA ASP A 114 1.06 -7.88 6.39
C ASP A 114 1.36 -7.35 4.98
N LEU A 115 1.14 -6.06 4.72
CA LEU A 115 1.44 -5.45 3.41
C LEU A 115 2.93 -5.51 3.07
N VAL A 116 3.79 -5.23 4.07
CA VAL A 116 5.24 -5.27 3.89
C VAL A 116 5.72 -6.71 3.71
N ALA A 117 5.12 -7.66 4.44
CA ALA A 117 5.39 -9.08 4.25
C ALA A 117 5.00 -9.53 2.84
N ASP A 118 3.84 -9.11 2.31
CA ASP A 118 3.42 -9.42 0.93
C ASP A 118 4.37 -8.84 -0.12
N VAL A 119 4.83 -7.59 0.06
CA VAL A 119 5.80 -6.97 -0.85
C VAL A 119 7.17 -7.65 -0.77
N SER A 120 7.57 -8.12 0.41
CA SER A 120 8.82 -8.86 0.62
C SER A 120 8.74 -10.29 0.09
N VAL A 121 7.55 -10.89 0.09
CA VAL A 121 7.24 -12.17 -0.55
C VAL A 121 6.82 -11.87 -2.00
N VAL A 122 7.77 -11.41 -2.80
CA VAL A 122 7.61 -11.40 -4.25
C VAL A 122 7.26 -12.82 -4.65
N HIS A 123 6.02 -13.03 -5.10
CA HIS A 123 5.54 -14.36 -5.50
C HIS A 123 6.56 -14.92 -6.49
N PRO A 124 7.25 -16.04 -6.20
CA PRO A 124 8.11 -16.67 -7.19
C PRO A 124 7.23 -16.93 -8.40
N LEU A 125 7.62 -16.35 -9.54
CA LEU A 125 6.91 -16.47 -10.80
C LEU A 125 6.54 -17.95 -11.01
N TYR A 126 5.24 -18.23 -11.02
CA TYR A 126 4.65 -19.43 -11.59
C TYR A 126 3.71 -18.98 -12.71
#